data_AF-A0A1G1HKZ5-F1
#
_entry.id   AF-A0A1G1HKZ5-F1
#
_cell.length_a   1.000
_cell.length_b   1.000
_cell.length_c   1.000
_cell.angle_alpha   90.00
_cell.angle_beta   90.00
_cell.angle_gamma   90.00
#
_symmetry.space_group_name_H-M   'P 1'
#
loop_
_entity.id
_entity.type
_entity.pdbx_description
1 polymer ?
#
loop_
_entity_poly.entity_id
_entity_poly.type
_entity_poly.pdbx_seq_one_letter_code
_entity_poly.pdbx_strand_id
1 'polypeptide(L)'
;MAHLSENTAGILDVKSEPGTYLLCSGAGVCRATMEIAASFLVAGKKVFCVDGDNSFNPYILSATAKRMGINPHPLLRQIFVARAFTAHQLGAMVVRYLAPALARDPDALGIIYNRS
;
A
#
# COMPACT_ATOMS: atom_id res chain seq x y z
N MET A 1 -24.00 -0.82 6.17
CA MET A 1 -23.49 0.55 6.37
C MET A 1 -22.50 0.52 7.51
N ALA A 2 -21.20 0.43 7.23
CA ALA A 2 -20.18 0.52 8.26
C ALA A 2 -19.88 1.99 8.51
N HIS A 3 -20.23 2.45 9.71
CA HIS A 3 -19.98 3.80 10.21
C HIS A 3 -18.48 3.92 10.54
N LEU A 4 -17.73 4.62 9.70
CA LEU A 4 -16.33 4.95 9.97
C LEU A 4 -16.31 6.09 11.01
N SER A 5 -15.95 5.78 12.27
CA SER A 5 -15.69 6.81 13.26
C SER A 5 -14.38 7.52 12.92
N GLU A 6 -14.44 8.84 12.90
CA GLU A 6 -13.28 9.71 12.86
C GLU A 6 -12.36 9.41 14.06
N ASN A 7 -11.05 9.43 13.83
CA ASN A 7 -10.01 9.41 14.86
C ASN A 7 -9.56 8.04 15.41
N THR A 8 -8.85 7.24 14.62
CA THR A 8 -7.79 6.34 15.13
C THR A 8 -6.80 6.01 14.01
N ALA A 9 -5.49 6.22 14.23
CA ALA A 9 -4.47 5.66 13.36
C ALA A 9 -4.56 4.13 13.41
N GLY A 10 -5.14 3.53 12.38
CA GLY A 10 -5.42 2.10 12.32
C GLY A 10 -4.83 1.49 11.06
N ILE A 11 -4.12 0.38 11.22
CA ILE A 11 -3.91 -0.58 10.13
C ILE A 11 -5.14 -1.48 10.16
N LEU A 12 -6.04 -1.28 9.21
CA LEU A 12 -7.15 -2.22 9.01
C LEU A 12 -6.70 -3.24 7.97
N ASP A 13 -6.35 -4.44 8.42
CA ASP A 13 -6.21 -5.62 7.56
C ASP A 13 -7.63 -6.04 7.16
N VAL A 14 -7.99 -5.82 5.89
CA VAL A 14 -9.24 -6.35 5.35
C VAL A 14 -8.85 -7.42 4.35
N LYS A 15 -9.02 -8.68 4.73
CA LYS A 15 -9.03 -9.79 3.78
C LYS A 15 -10.44 -9.97 3.23
N SER A 16 -10.59 -9.73 1.93
CA SER A 16 -11.71 -10.24 1.14
C SER A 16 -11.16 -10.76 -0.18
N GLU A 17 -11.31 -12.05 -0.44
CA GLU A 17 -10.81 -12.79 -1.61
C GLU A 17 -11.02 -12.07 -2.97
N PRO A 18 -10.08 -12.12 -3.94
CA PRO A 18 -8.67 -12.53 -3.84
C PRO A 18 -7.74 -11.32 -3.61
N GLY A 19 -6.80 -11.43 -2.66
CA GLY A 19 -5.75 -10.44 -2.42
C GLY A 19 -5.63 -9.96 -0.96
N THR A 20 -4.41 -9.64 -0.52
CA THR A 20 -4.18 -8.99 0.77
C THR A 20 -4.13 -7.48 0.59
N TYR A 21 -4.89 -6.70 1.36
CA TYR A 21 -4.77 -5.23 1.33
C TYR A 21 -4.83 -4.59 2.71
N LEU A 22 -4.03 -3.54 2.87
CA LEU A 22 -3.95 -2.71 4.07
C LEU A 22 -4.57 -1.34 3.79
N LEU A 23 -5.62 -0.98 4.52
CA LEU A 23 -6.12 0.39 4.58
C LEU A 23 -5.42 1.13 5.73
N CYS A 24 -4.88 2.29 5.43
CA CYS A 24 -3.99 3.02 6.33
C CYS A 24 -4.42 4.48 6.42
N SER A 25 -4.60 4.96 7.65
CA SER A 25 -4.90 6.36 7.97
C SER A 25 -4.14 6.76 9.24
N GLY A 26 -3.71 8.02 9.33
CA GLY A 26 -3.03 8.57 10.51
C GLY A 26 -1.50 8.60 10.44
N ALA A 27 -0.91 9.49 11.25
CA ALA A 27 0.54 9.69 11.32
C ALA A 27 1.27 8.43 11.83
N GLY A 28 2.37 8.05 11.17
CA GLY A 28 3.22 6.92 11.57
C GLY A 28 2.96 5.58 10.86
N VAL A 29 1.79 5.41 10.22
CA VAL A 29 1.42 4.16 9.52
C VAL A 29 2.29 3.92 8.28
N CYS A 30 2.82 4.99 7.66
CA CYS A 30 3.71 4.89 6.50
C CYS A 30 4.95 4.02 6.77
N ARG A 31 5.59 4.12 7.94
CA ARG A 31 6.81 3.33 8.20
C ARG A 31 6.52 1.83 8.32
N ALA A 32 5.50 1.46 9.09
CA ALA A 32 5.13 0.05 9.29
C ALA A 32 4.69 -0.60 7.98
N THR A 33 3.87 0.10 7.19
CA THR A 33 3.42 -0.39 5.87
C THR A 33 4.57 -0.57 4.89
N MET A 34 5.61 0.27 4.94
CA MET A 34 6.80 0.12 4.09
C MET A 34 7.67 -1.09 4.48
N GLU A 35 7.71 -1.46 5.76
CA GLU A 35 8.39 -2.68 6.20
C GLU A 35 7.63 -3.94 5.74
N ILE A 36 6.31 -3.92 5.79
CA ILE A 36 5.46 -4.99 5.23
C ILE A 36 5.60 -5.04 3.70
N ALA A 37 5.59 -3.90 3.01
CA ALA A 37 5.81 -3.85 1.57
C ALA A 37 7.16 -4.45 1.19
N ALA A 38 8.22 -4.17 1.96
CA ALA A 38 9.54 -4.73 1.73
C ALA A 38 9.52 -6.27 1.81
N SER A 39 8.81 -6.88 2.77
CA SER A 39 8.76 -8.34 2.87
C SER A 39 8.10 -9.01 1.66
N PHE A 40 7.03 -8.41 1.13
CA PHE A 40 6.39 -8.88 -0.11
C PHE A 40 7.33 -8.76 -1.31
N LEU A 41 7.98 -7.61 -1.47
CA LEU A 41 8.89 -7.36 -2.59
C LEU A 41 10.11 -8.30 -2.55
N VAL A 42 10.65 -8.57 -1.35
CA VAL A 42 11.74 -9.54 -1.15
C VAL A 42 11.32 -10.96 -1.50
N ALA A 43 10.05 -11.31 -1.26
CA ALA A 43 9.47 -12.57 -1.71
C ALA A 43 9.16 -12.62 -3.22
N GLY A 44 9.52 -11.58 -4.00
CA GLY A 44 9.24 -11.48 -5.43
C GLY A 44 7.77 -11.18 -5.77
N LYS A 45 7.00 -10.71 -4.78
CA LYS A 45 5.58 -10.37 -4.92
C LYS A 45 5.41 -8.89 -5.24
N LYS A 46 4.31 -8.55 -5.91
CA LYS A 46 4.01 -7.15 -6.27
C LYS A 46 3.38 -6.40 -5.10
N VAL A 47 3.59 -5.09 -5.08
CA VAL A 47 2.90 -4.15 -4.18
C VAL A 47 2.21 -3.08 -5.02
N PHE A 48 0.92 -2.87 -4.78
CA PHE A 48 0.12 -1.81 -5.39
C PHE A 48 -0.25 -0.80 -4.31
N CYS A 49 0.15 0.46 -4.48
CA CYS A 49 -0.08 1.54 -3.54
C CYS A 49 -0.97 2.62 -4.16
N VAL A 50 -2.11 2.90 -3.54
CA VAL A 50 -2.96 4.05 -3.86
C VAL A 50 -2.78 5.09 -2.75
N ASP A 51 -2.20 6.23 -3.09
CA ASP A 51 -1.75 7.24 -2.13
C ASP A 51 -2.54 8.55 -2.28
N GLY A 52 -3.48 8.78 -1.35
CA GLY A 52 -4.27 10.01 -1.25
C GLY A 52 -3.67 11.09 -0.35
N ASP A 53 -2.63 10.75 0.42
CA ASP A 53 -2.02 11.60 1.45
C ASP A 53 -0.57 12.01 1.10
N ASN A 54 -0.08 11.58 -0.07
CA ASN A 54 1.31 11.78 -0.49
C ASN A 54 2.33 11.19 0.51
N SER A 55 1.94 10.14 1.23
CA SER A 55 2.77 9.54 2.28
C SER A 55 3.79 8.54 1.72
N PHE A 56 3.60 8.02 0.50
CA PHE A 56 4.51 7.04 -0.09
C PHE A 56 5.93 7.62 -0.26
N ASN A 57 6.92 6.95 0.34
CA ASN A 57 8.32 7.36 0.29
C ASN A 57 9.24 6.20 -0.14
N PRO A 58 9.80 6.22 -1.37
CA PRO A 58 10.66 5.14 -1.88
C PRO A 58 12.02 5.04 -1.16
N TYR A 59 12.46 6.08 -0.45
CA TYR A 59 13.71 6.06 0.30
C TYR A 59 13.62 5.17 1.54
N ILE A 60 12.45 5.09 2.17
CA ILE A 60 12.22 4.17 3.31
C ILE A 60 12.39 2.73 2.83
N LEU A 61 11.75 2.40 1.70
CA LEU A 61 11.85 1.07 1.10
C LEU A 61 13.29 0.75 0.67
N SER A 62 13.99 1.71 0.07
CA SER A 62 15.39 1.57 -0.31
C SER A 62 16.32 1.37 0.89
N ALA A 63 16.08 2.09 1.99
CA ALA A 63 16.84 1.94 3.23
C ALA A 63 16.58 0.57 3.89
N THR A 64 15.33 0.09 3.88
CA THR A 64 14.99 -1.26 4.37
C THR A 64 15.67 -2.34 3.54
N ALA A 65 15.62 -2.26 2.21
CA ALA A 65 16.32 -3.19 1.33
C ALA A 65 17.84 -3.23 1.61
N LYS A 66 18.47 -2.06 1.73
CA LYS A 66 19.91 -1.95 2.05
C LYS A 66 20.24 -2.57 3.41
N ARG A 67 19.43 -2.33 4.45
CA ARG A 67 19.60 -2.95 5.77
C ARG A 67 19.52 -4.48 5.72
N MET A 68 18.75 -5.03 4.78
CA MET A 68 18.62 -6.47 4.53
C MET A 68 19.72 -7.03 3.61
N GLY A 69 20.66 -6.20 3.14
CA GLY A 69 21.70 -6.61 2.18
C GLY A 69 21.19 -6.83 0.75
N ILE A 70 20.00 -6.30 0.42
CA ILE A 70 19.33 -6.53 -0.86
C ILE A 70 19.47 -5.29 -1.75
N ASN A 71 19.71 -5.50 -3.05
CA ASN A 71 19.70 -4.42 -4.03
C ASN A 71 18.28 -3.80 -4.13
N PRO A 72 18.10 -2.50 -3.85
CA PRO A 72 16.78 -1.87 -3.91
C PRO A 72 16.22 -1.76 -5.32
N HIS A 73 17.06 -1.72 -6.36
CA HIS A 73 16.61 -1.42 -7.72
C HIS A 73 15.62 -2.47 -8.29
N PRO A 74 15.88 -3.79 -8.18
CA PRO A 74 14.89 -4.81 -8.54
C PRO A 74 13.59 -4.76 -7.72
N LEU A 75 13.66 -4.39 -6.43
CA LEU A 75 12.49 -4.29 -5.55
C LEU A 75 11.60 -3.12 -5.98
N LEU A 76 12.19 -1.95 -6.27
CA LEU A 76 11.46 -0.76 -6.69
C LEU A 76 10.71 -0.93 -8.02
N ARG A 77 11.09 -1.91 -8.85
CA ARG A 77 10.36 -2.24 -10.09
C ARG A 77 9.09 -3.06 -9.87
N GLN A 78 8.88 -3.57 -8.67
CA GLN A 78 7.74 -4.42 -8.31
C GLN A 78 6.68 -3.67 -7.48
N ILE A 79 6.91 -2.38 -7.20
CA ILE A 79 5.96 -1.50 -6.52
C ILE A 79 5.35 -0.50 -7.50
N PHE A 80 4.02 -0.44 -7.54
CA PHE A 80 3.25 0.41 -8.43
C PHE A 80 2.50 1.42 -7.58
N VAL A 81 2.76 2.71 -7.82
CA VAL A 81 2.19 3.79 -7.00
C VAL A 81 1.29 4.65 -7.87
N ALA A 82 0.08 4.88 -7.40
CA ALA A 82 -0.88 5.76 -8.02
C ALA A 82 -1.36 6.78 -7.00
N ARG A 83 -1.35 8.06 -7.34
CA ARG A 83 -1.67 9.15 -6.40
C ARG A 83 -3.05 9.75 -6.68
N ALA A 84 -3.81 9.97 -5.61
CA ALA A 84 -5.11 10.63 -5.65
C ALA A 84 -5.02 12.02 -5.01
N PHE A 85 -5.63 13.03 -5.63
CA PHE A 85 -5.66 14.40 -5.08
C PHE A 85 -6.98 14.71 -4.37
N THR A 86 -7.98 13.83 -4.49
CA THR A 86 -9.30 13.95 -3.86
C THR A 86 -9.80 12.59 -3.39
N ALA A 87 -10.70 12.58 -2.40
CA ALA A 87 -11.35 11.35 -1.92
C ALA A 87 -12.12 10.61 -3.05
N HIS A 88 -12.75 11.36 -3.95
CA HIS A 88 -13.43 10.80 -5.13
C HIS A 88 -12.46 10.08 -6.07
N GLN A 89 -11.30 10.67 -6.35
CA GLN A 89 -10.27 10.01 -7.14
C GLN A 89 -9.72 8.77 -6.43
N LEU A 90 -9.50 8.83 -5.12
CA LEU A 90 -9.02 7.69 -4.33
C LEU A 90 -9.96 6.49 -4.46
N GLY A 91 -11.26 6.69 -4.20
CA GLY A 91 -12.26 5.64 -4.34
C GLY A 91 -12.34 5.08 -5.77
N ALA A 92 -12.31 5.95 -6.79
CA ALA A 92 -12.30 5.52 -8.18
C ALA A 92 -11.06 4.68 -8.53
N MET A 93 -9.89 5.02 -7.99
CA MET A 93 -8.64 4.29 -8.25
C MET A 93 -8.63 2.92 -7.57
N VAL A 94 -9.19 2.81 -6.37
CA VAL A 94 -9.36 1.53 -5.68
C VAL A 94 -10.21 0.57 -6.52
N VAL A 95 -11.37 1.03 -7.00
CA VAL A 95 -12.32 0.18 -7.75
C VAL A 95 -11.80 -0.13 -9.16
N ARG A 96 -11.23 0.85 -9.87
CA ARG A 96 -10.86 0.70 -11.29
C ARG A 96 -9.49 0.07 -11.51
N TYR A 97 -8.57 0.21 -10.56
CA TYR A 97 -7.18 -0.24 -10.75
C TYR A 97 -6.75 -1.24 -9.68
N LEU A 98 -6.89 -0.90 -8.39
CA LEU A 98 -6.35 -1.75 -7.32
C LEU A 98 -7.08 -3.09 -7.22
N ALA A 99 -8.41 -3.09 -7.11
CA ALA A 99 -9.18 -4.32 -6.99
C ALA A 99 -8.99 -5.26 -8.21
N PRO A 100 -9.05 -4.79 -9.46
CA PRO A 100 -8.72 -5.63 -10.61
C PRO A 100 -7.26 -6.12 -10.64
N ALA A 101 -6.31 -5.34 -10.10
CA ALA A 101 -4.92 -5.77 -10.02
C ALA A 101 -4.72 -6.92 -9.02
N LEU A 102 -5.34 -6.82 -7.83
CA LEU A 102 -5.31 -7.87 -6.81
C LEU A 102 -6.08 -9.12 -7.26
N ALA A 103 -7.18 -8.97 -8.01
CA ALA A 103 -7.88 -10.11 -8.60
C ALA A 103 -7.02 -10.88 -9.62
N ARG A 104 -6.12 -10.20 -10.34
CA ARG A 104 -5.18 -10.82 -11.29
C ARG A 104 -3.92 -11.37 -10.61
N ASP A 105 -3.56 -10.83 -9.46
CA ASP A 105 -2.35 -11.18 -8.71
C ASP A 105 -2.72 -11.32 -7.21
N PRO A 106 -3.38 -12.43 -6.84
CA PRO A 106 -3.92 -12.64 -5.48
C PRO A 106 -2.84 -12.71 -4.40
N ASP A 107 -1.58 -12.94 -4.80
CA ASP A 107 -0.42 -12.96 -3.92
C ASP A 107 0.16 -11.57 -3.67
N ALA A 108 -0.30 -10.54 -4.39
CA ALA A 108 0.16 -9.17 -4.22
C ALA A 108 -0.41 -8.50 -2.97
N LEU A 109 0.26 -7.43 -2.55
CA LEU A 109 -0.19 -6.56 -1.46
C LEU A 109 -0.79 -5.27 -2.04
N GLY A 110 -2.00 -4.91 -1.61
CA GLY A 110 -2.58 -3.59 -1.78
C GLY A 110 -2.32 -2.69 -0.57
N ILE A 111 -1.96 -1.43 -0.78
CA ILE A 111 -1.84 -0.41 0.27
C ILE A 111 -2.67 0.80 -0.15
N ILE A 112 -3.51 1.30 0.75
CA ILE A 112 -4.31 2.50 0.53
C ILE A 112 -3.97 3.51 1.63
N TYR A 113 -3.36 4.64 1.26
CA TYR A 113 -3.21 5.79 2.15
C TYR A 113 -4.36 6.76 1.91
N ASN A 114 -5.18 7.01 2.92
CA ASN A 114 -6.26 7.99 2.84
C ASN A 114 -5.86 9.29 3.56
N ARG A 115 -6.16 10.44 2.94
CA ARG A 115 -6.05 11.74 3.61
C ARG A 115 -7.11 11.79 4.73
N SER A 116 -6.66 11.96 5.97
CA SER A 116 -7.54 12.18 7.13
C SER A 116 -8.24 13.53 7.04
#